data_AF-A0A9E1UX82-F1
#
_entry.id   AF-A0A9E1UX82-F1
#
_cell.length_a   1.000
_cell.length_b   1.000
_cell.length_c   1.000
_cell.angle_alpha   90.00
_cell.angle_beta   90.00
_cell.angle_gamma   90.00
#
_symmetry.space_group_name_H-M   'P 1'
#
loop_
_entity.id
_entity.type
_entity.pdbx_description
1 polymer ?
#
loop_
_entity_poly.entity_id
_entity_poly.type
_entity_poly.pdbx_seq_one_letter_code
_entity_poly.pdbx_strand_id
1 'polypeptide(L)'
;LIVKGPDQDAEAVYEGGLRMKGSFCLLRQDANLRVTEYHASEVREISVGNDFHMTFVPSASGRVIDFETDVLKTPAVQLAAQIEVPANVLTPLWADIVPAAEDTDGSYRVLEVSVGDAETRLVLDTDSFAVGLNSGSEAPGNAQLRRAFNYAFATGAILTIPYSYHGRPD
;
A
#
# COMPACT_ATOMS: atom_id res chain seq x y z
N LEU A 1 17.10 13.28 7.36
CA LEU A 1 16.14 13.20 8.49
C LEU A 1 15.15 12.09 8.20
N ILE A 2 14.91 11.20 9.17
CA ILE A 2 13.93 10.11 9.03
C ILE A 2 12.85 10.33 10.08
N VAL A 3 11.60 10.23 9.67
CA VAL A 3 10.42 10.35 10.52
C VAL A 3 9.56 9.11 10.33
N LYS A 4 9.14 8.50 11.43
CA LYS A 4 8.27 7.32 11.42
C LYS A 4 7.10 7.56 12.39
N GLY A 5 5.89 7.55 11.86
CA GLY A 5 4.65 7.49 12.61
C GLY A 5 4.20 6.04 12.84
N PRO A 6 3.30 5.79 13.80
CA PRO A 6 2.70 4.47 14.01
C PRO A 6 1.79 4.02 12.86
N ASP A 7 1.13 4.93 12.15
CA ASP A 7 0.17 4.65 11.06
C ASP A 7 -0.06 5.89 10.17
N GLN A 8 -0.95 5.77 9.17
CA GLN A 8 -1.29 6.84 8.22
C GLN A 8 -2.08 8.03 8.84
N ASP A 9 -2.64 7.86 10.03
CA ASP A 9 -3.39 8.89 10.76
C ASP A 9 -2.50 9.62 11.79
N ALA A 10 -1.30 9.11 12.03
CA ALA A 10 -0.33 9.70 12.94
C ALA A 10 -0.01 11.15 12.60
N GLU A 11 0.12 11.98 13.63
CA GLU A 11 0.65 13.33 13.52
C GLU A 11 1.88 13.47 14.40
N ALA A 12 2.96 13.99 13.81
CA ALA A 12 4.22 14.22 14.49
C ALA A 12 4.72 15.64 14.23
N VAL A 13 5.10 16.33 15.29
CA VAL A 13 5.70 17.68 15.27
C VAL A 13 7.05 17.61 15.98
N TYR A 14 8.08 18.14 15.34
CA TYR A 14 9.45 18.12 15.85
C TYR A 14 10.02 19.53 15.95
N GLU A 15 11.10 19.66 16.73
CA GLU A 15 11.90 20.89 16.78
C GLU A 15 12.37 21.30 15.38
N GLY A 16 12.51 22.62 15.14
CA GLY A 16 12.87 23.16 13.82
C GLY A 16 11.71 23.27 12.83
N GLY A 17 10.46 23.08 13.27
CA GLY A 17 9.26 23.32 12.47
C GLY A 17 8.93 22.20 11.47
N LEU A 18 9.48 21.00 11.66
CA LEU A 18 9.08 19.81 10.93
C LEU A 18 7.72 19.32 11.47
N ARG A 19 6.78 19.10 10.56
CA ARG A 19 5.52 18.40 10.81
C ARG A 19 5.30 17.34 9.74
N MET A 20 4.78 16.20 10.17
CA MET A 20 4.38 15.10 9.28
C MET A 20 3.03 14.56 9.73
N LYS A 21 2.18 14.23 8.76
CA LYS A 21 0.97 13.42 8.97
C LYS A 21 1.09 12.13 8.18
N GLY A 22 1.19 10.99 8.86
CA GLY A 22 1.20 9.64 8.27
C GLY A 22 2.36 8.75 8.73
N SER A 23 2.64 7.69 7.96
CA SER A 23 3.47 6.58 8.45
C SER A 23 4.98 6.85 8.34
N PHE A 24 5.48 7.36 7.21
CA PHE A 24 6.93 7.42 6.99
C PHE A 24 7.38 8.52 6.03
N CYS A 25 8.39 9.30 6.42
CA CYS A 25 9.12 10.13 5.47
C CYS A 25 10.63 10.16 5.71
N LEU A 26 11.37 10.33 4.61
CA LEU A 26 12.80 10.60 4.58
C LEU A 26 13.02 11.93 3.85
N LEU A 27 13.71 12.86 4.50
CA LEU A 27 14.06 14.16 3.94
C LEU A 27 15.58 14.31 3.85
N ARG A 28 16.06 14.71 2.67
CA ARG A 28 17.44 15.19 2.48
C ARG A 28 17.43 16.71 2.60
N GLN A 29 18.33 17.24 3.41
CA GLN A 29 18.48 18.68 3.62
C GLN A 29 19.88 19.14 3.22
N ASP A 30 19.98 20.38 2.75
CA ASP A 30 21.26 21.04 2.50
C ASP A 30 21.86 21.66 3.78
N ALA A 31 22.98 22.38 3.64
CA ALA A 31 23.64 23.05 4.77
C ALA A 31 22.80 24.17 5.41
N ASN A 32 21.77 24.67 4.72
CA ASN A 32 20.83 25.68 5.20
C ASN A 32 19.52 25.07 5.70
N LEU A 33 19.47 23.75 5.91
CA LEU A 33 18.29 22.98 6.32
C LEU A 33 17.13 22.98 5.31
N ARG A 34 17.36 23.43 4.07
CA ARG A 34 16.35 23.36 3.01
C ARG A 34 16.22 21.93 2.54
N VAL A 35 14.98 21.47 2.40
CA VAL A 35 14.72 20.16 1.79
C VAL A 35 15.17 20.20 0.34
N THR A 36 15.94 19.22 -0.09
CA THR A 36 16.45 19.08 -1.47
C THR A 36 15.92 17.82 -2.16
N GLU A 37 15.45 16.87 -1.36
CA GLU A 37 14.87 15.61 -1.83
C GLU A 37 14.01 15.01 -0.72
N TYR A 38 12.93 14.35 -1.09
CA TYR A 38 12.05 13.67 -0.16
C TYR A 38 11.66 12.28 -0.67
N HIS A 39 11.37 11.40 0.27
CA HIS A 39 10.59 10.19 0.07
C HIS A 39 9.51 10.12 1.15
N ALA A 40 8.30 9.73 0.77
CA ALA A 40 7.15 9.68 1.66
C ALA A 40 6.34 8.42 1.37
N SER A 41 5.94 7.67 2.40
CA SER A 41 5.11 6.46 2.27
C SER A 41 3.97 6.51 3.26
N GLU A 42 2.74 6.36 2.76
CA GLU A 42 1.49 6.50 3.54
C GLU A 42 1.43 7.81 4.34
N VAL A 43 1.88 8.89 3.71
CA VAL A 43 1.89 10.24 4.26
C VAL A 43 0.81 11.07 3.58
N ARG A 44 0.15 11.95 4.34
CA ARG A 44 -0.79 12.95 3.82
C ARG A 44 -0.15 14.31 3.65
N GLU A 45 0.76 14.66 4.55
CA GLU A 45 1.34 15.99 4.61
C GLU A 45 2.75 15.94 5.20
N ILE A 46 3.67 16.69 4.60
CA ILE A 46 4.98 17.01 5.18
C ILE A 46 5.17 18.52 5.07
N SER A 47 5.58 19.16 6.15
CA SER A 47 6.03 20.55 6.12
C SER A 47 7.30 20.74 6.94
N VAL A 48 8.20 21.61 6.47
CA VAL A 48 9.40 22.02 7.21
C VAL A 48 9.51 23.55 7.14
N GLY A 49 9.26 24.22 8.26
CA GLY A 49 9.22 25.68 8.30
C GLY A 49 8.22 26.25 7.30
N ASN A 50 8.59 27.36 6.62
CA ASN A 50 7.75 27.99 5.60
C ASN A 50 8.17 27.66 4.16
N ASP A 51 9.30 26.97 3.98
CA ASP A 51 9.96 26.82 2.67
C ASP A 51 9.60 25.49 1.98
N PHE A 52 9.09 24.50 2.72
CA PHE A 52 8.74 23.20 2.17
C PHE A 52 7.39 22.73 2.70
N HIS A 53 6.46 22.45 1.79
CA HIS A 53 5.16 21.88 2.09
C HIS A 53 4.70 20.98 0.93
N MET A 54 4.39 19.72 1.23
CA MET A 54 3.89 18.75 0.27
C MET A 54 2.67 18.03 0.83
N THR A 55 1.70 17.76 -0.04
CA THR A 55 0.51 16.95 0.28
C THR A 55 0.43 15.76 -0.66
N PHE A 56 -0.11 14.65 -0.15
CA PHE A 56 -0.14 13.38 -0.86
C PHE A 56 -1.43 12.61 -0.55
N VAL A 57 -1.75 11.64 -1.40
CA VAL A 57 -2.76 10.61 -1.11
C VAL A 57 -2.03 9.44 -0.45
N PRO A 58 -2.32 9.07 0.80
CA PRO A 58 -1.48 8.11 1.53
C PRO A 58 -1.68 6.67 1.04
N SER A 59 -2.91 6.34 0.66
CA SER A 59 -3.33 5.00 0.26
C SER A 59 -4.68 5.07 -0.45
N ALA A 60 -5.08 3.96 -1.05
CA ALA A 60 -6.46 3.73 -1.48
C ALA A 60 -6.93 2.36 -1.02
N SER A 61 -8.21 2.23 -0.65
CA SER A 61 -8.77 0.97 -0.17
C SER A 61 -10.10 0.66 -0.82
N GLY A 62 -10.40 -0.64 -0.95
CA GLY A 62 -11.66 -1.14 -1.48
C GLY A 62 -12.03 -2.49 -0.88
N ARG A 63 -13.33 -2.80 -0.88
CA ARG A 63 -13.83 -4.10 -0.44
C ARG A 63 -13.85 -5.07 -1.62
N VAL A 64 -13.31 -6.26 -1.44
CA VAL A 64 -13.37 -7.34 -2.44
C VAL A 64 -14.81 -7.79 -2.63
N ILE A 65 -15.30 -7.75 -3.87
CA ILE A 65 -16.63 -8.22 -4.26
C ILE A 65 -16.59 -9.48 -5.10
N ASP A 66 -15.52 -9.69 -5.87
CA ASP A 66 -15.29 -10.88 -6.67
C ASP A 66 -13.79 -11.11 -6.85
N PHE A 67 -13.37 -12.34 -7.12
CA PHE A 67 -11.98 -12.68 -7.39
C PHE A 67 -11.86 -14.01 -8.14
N GLU A 68 -10.79 -14.16 -8.92
CA GLU A 68 -10.51 -15.40 -9.63
C GLU A 68 -9.95 -16.46 -8.66
N THR A 69 -10.64 -17.59 -8.54
CA THR A 69 -10.20 -18.73 -7.73
C THR A 69 -9.31 -19.66 -8.52
N ASP A 70 -8.40 -20.37 -7.84
CA ASP A 70 -7.59 -21.46 -8.40
C ASP A 70 -6.61 -21.06 -9.55
N VAL A 71 -6.36 -19.76 -9.72
CA VAL A 71 -5.39 -19.23 -10.67
C VAL A 71 -3.96 -19.40 -10.14
N LEU A 72 -3.06 -19.80 -11.05
CA LEU A 72 -1.68 -20.18 -10.68
C LEU A 72 -0.65 -19.05 -10.78
N LYS A 73 -0.95 -17.90 -11.40
CA LYS A 73 0.06 -16.85 -11.64
C LYS A 73 -0.42 -15.41 -11.52
N THR A 74 -1.54 -15.06 -12.16
CA THR A 74 -1.98 -13.67 -12.25
C THR A 74 -3.48 -13.54 -12.03
N PRO A 75 -3.95 -13.78 -10.80
CA PRO A 75 -5.37 -13.68 -10.47
C PRO A 75 -5.84 -12.23 -10.55
N ALA A 76 -7.10 -12.08 -10.95
CA ALA A 76 -7.80 -10.81 -10.84
C ALA A 76 -8.68 -10.73 -9.60
N VAL A 77 -8.76 -9.54 -9.02
CA VAL A 77 -9.59 -9.20 -7.86
C VAL A 77 -10.42 -7.97 -8.21
N GLN A 78 -11.71 -8.02 -7.94
CA GLN A 78 -12.66 -6.96 -8.17
C GLN A 78 -13.01 -6.27 -6.86
N LEU A 79 -12.93 -4.94 -6.85
CA LEU A 79 -13.20 -4.09 -5.68
C LEU A 79 -14.43 -3.22 -5.91
N ALA A 80 -15.28 -3.11 -4.88
CA ALA A 80 -16.39 -2.14 -4.83
C ALA A 80 -15.91 -0.73 -4.47
N ALA A 81 -14.97 -0.21 -5.24
CA ALA A 81 -14.48 1.17 -5.16
C ALA A 81 -13.82 1.55 -6.48
N GLN A 82 -13.87 2.82 -6.84
CA GLN A 82 -12.98 3.39 -7.86
C GLN A 82 -11.66 3.77 -7.18
N ILE A 83 -10.57 3.12 -7.56
CA ILE A 83 -9.23 3.40 -7.07
C ILE A 83 -8.43 4.04 -8.19
N GLU A 84 -8.34 5.37 -8.13
CA GLU A 84 -7.46 6.14 -9.00
C GLU A 84 -6.06 6.17 -8.40
N VAL A 85 -5.08 5.62 -9.11
CA VAL A 85 -3.67 5.69 -8.71
C VAL A 85 -3.10 7.05 -9.11
N PRO A 86 -2.58 7.85 -8.15
CA PRO A 86 -1.97 9.14 -8.49
C PRO A 86 -0.74 8.97 -9.39
N ALA A 87 -0.57 9.87 -10.36
CA ALA A 87 0.43 9.76 -11.43
C ALA A 87 1.91 9.71 -10.97
N ASN A 88 2.21 10.24 -9.78
CA ASN A 88 3.55 10.34 -9.22
C ASN A 88 3.86 9.30 -8.14
N VAL A 89 3.00 8.28 -7.97
CA VAL A 89 3.28 7.17 -7.07
C VAL A 89 4.41 6.31 -7.62
N LEU A 90 5.30 5.87 -6.72
CA LEU A 90 6.38 4.95 -7.03
C LEU A 90 5.84 3.54 -7.33
N THR A 91 6.43 2.91 -8.34
CA THR A 91 6.15 1.52 -8.70
C THR A 91 7.34 0.61 -8.35
N PRO A 92 7.13 -0.70 -8.09
CA PRO A 92 5.84 -1.41 -8.13
C PRO A 92 4.90 -1.05 -6.98
N LEU A 93 3.59 -1.12 -7.26
CA LEU A 93 2.54 -1.02 -6.25
C LEU A 93 2.38 -2.38 -5.53
N TRP A 94 1.98 -2.31 -4.26
CA TRP A 94 1.65 -3.47 -3.43
C TRP A 94 0.27 -3.29 -2.84
N ALA A 95 -0.42 -4.39 -2.58
CA ALA A 95 -1.74 -4.43 -1.98
C ALA A 95 -1.69 -5.27 -0.70
N ASP A 96 -1.97 -4.64 0.43
CA ASP A 96 -2.14 -5.27 1.73
C ASP A 96 -3.60 -5.68 1.90
N ILE A 97 -3.84 -6.86 2.45
CA ILE A 97 -5.20 -7.39 2.62
C ILE A 97 -5.48 -7.67 4.08
N VAL A 98 -6.62 -7.17 4.53
CA VAL A 98 -7.25 -7.57 5.78
C VAL A 98 -8.34 -8.59 5.43
N PRO A 99 -8.10 -9.89 5.70
CA PRO A 99 -9.00 -10.97 5.31
C PRO A 99 -10.33 -10.93 6.06
N ALA A 100 -11.38 -11.53 5.47
CA ALA A 100 -12.73 -11.52 6.03
C ALA A 100 -13.00 -12.63 7.07
N ALA A 101 -12.26 -13.75 7.04
CA ALA A 101 -12.63 -14.95 7.79
C ALA A 101 -11.49 -15.82 8.38
N GLU A 102 -10.21 -15.55 8.11
CA GLU A 102 -9.05 -16.25 8.70
C GLU A 102 -7.84 -15.31 8.75
N ASP A 103 -6.91 -15.48 9.70
CA ASP A 103 -5.68 -14.67 9.85
C ASP A 103 -4.63 -15.01 8.76
N THR A 104 -5.01 -14.83 7.49
CA THR A 104 -4.09 -14.90 6.35
C THR A 104 -3.84 -13.47 5.88
N ASP A 105 -2.87 -12.83 6.51
CA ASP A 105 -2.40 -11.53 6.08
C ASP A 105 -1.40 -11.72 4.94
N GLY A 106 -1.50 -10.88 3.91
CA GLY A 106 -0.55 -10.91 2.82
C GLY A 106 -0.45 -9.61 2.07
N SER A 107 0.74 -9.37 1.53
CA SER A 107 1.02 -8.28 0.60
C SER A 107 1.29 -8.86 -0.78
N TYR A 108 0.52 -8.41 -1.77
CA TYR A 108 0.58 -8.89 -3.15
C TYR A 108 0.98 -7.76 -4.08
N ARG A 109 1.88 -8.03 -5.02
CA ARG A 109 2.29 -7.02 -6.00
C ARG A 109 1.14 -6.78 -6.97
N VAL A 110 0.82 -5.50 -7.21
CA VAL A 110 -0.16 -5.11 -8.24
C VAL A 110 0.54 -5.02 -9.59
N LEU A 111 0.06 -5.79 -10.55
CA LEU A 111 0.56 -5.83 -11.92
C LEU A 111 -0.22 -4.90 -12.85
N GLU A 112 -1.52 -4.78 -12.64
CA GLU A 112 -2.41 -3.93 -13.42
C GLU A 112 -3.54 -3.37 -12.55
N VAL A 113 -3.95 -2.14 -12.83
CA VAL A 113 -5.14 -1.48 -12.27
C VAL A 113 -6.01 -1.03 -13.42
N SER A 114 -7.26 -1.49 -13.46
CA SER A 114 -8.27 -1.05 -14.43
C SER A 114 -9.47 -0.49 -13.66
N VAL A 115 -9.82 0.78 -13.92
CA VAL A 115 -10.91 1.48 -13.22
C VAL A 115 -12.16 1.50 -14.12
N GLY A 116 -13.28 0.99 -13.59
CA GLY A 116 -14.61 1.08 -14.21
C GLY A 116 -15.49 2.12 -13.51
N ASP A 117 -16.77 2.16 -13.87
CA ASP A 117 -17.71 3.22 -13.44
C ASP A 117 -18.02 3.23 -11.93
N ALA A 118 -17.91 2.08 -11.24
CA ALA A 118 -18.16 1.98 -9.79
C ALA A 118 -17.21 1.00 -9.10
N GLU A 119 -16.21 0.50 -9.82
CA GLU A 119 -15.43 -0.65 -9.42
C GLU A 119 -14.01 -0.58 -9.98
N THR A 120 -13.11 -1.33 -9.36
CA THR A 120 -11.72 -1.45 -9.78
C THR A 120 -11.36 -2.92 -9.92
N ARG A 121 -10.76 -3.27 -11.04
CA ARG A 121 -10.13 -4.57 -11.24
C ARG A 121 -8.62 -4.44 -11.00
N LEU A 122 -8.09 -5.29 -10.13
CA LEU A 122 -6.66 -5.43 -9.91
C LEU A 122 -6.19 -6.78 -10.45
N VAL A 123 -5.11 -6.79 -11.23
CA VAL A 123 -4.36 -8.02 -11.53
C VAL A 123 -3.19 -8.08 -10.59
N LEU A 124 -3.07 -9.17 -9.84
CA LEU A 124 -2.05 -9.35 -8.82
C LEU A 124 -1.05 -10.43 -9.24
N ASP A 125 0.17 -10.31 -8.72
CA ASP A 125 1.13 -11.41 -8.76
C ASP A 125 0.76 -12.46 -7.71
N THR A 126 0.95 -13.75 -8.01
CA THR A 126 0.82 -14.81 -7.01
C THR A 126 2.00 -14.86 -6.05
N ASP A 127 3.15 -14.29 -6.43
CA ASP A 127 4.28 -14.14 -5.52
C ASP A 127 3.93 -13.08 -4.46
N SER A 128 3.69 -13.56 -3.24
CA SER A 128 3.21 -12.75 -2.12
C SER A 128 4.13 -12.84 -0.92
N PHE A 129 4.19 -11.78 -0.12
CA PHE A 129 4.64 -11.88 1.27
C PHE A 129 3.41 -12.21 2.14
N ALA A 130 3.08 -13.49 2.26
CA ALA A 130 1.96 -13.96 3.08
C ALA A 130 2.47 -14.52 4.43
N VAL A 131 1.84 -14.12 5.53
CA VAL A 131 2.06 -14.62 6.89
C VAL A 131 0.80 -15.36 7.32
N GLY A 132 0.92 -16.58 7.88
CA GLY A 132 -0.22 -17.20 8.58
C GLY A 132 -0.47 -18.68 8.33
N LEU A 133 0.14 -19.32 7.33
CA LEU A 133 0.00 -20.77 7.18
C LEU A 133 0.99 -21.51 8.08
N ASN A 134 0.57 -21.80 9.32
CA ASN A 134 1.26 -22.78 10.17
C ASN A 134 1.39 -24.11 9.41
N SER A 135 2.62 -24.44 9.04
CA SER A 135 3.03 -25.60 8.25
C SER A 135 2.84 -26.90 9.03
N GLY A 136 1.60 -27.39 9.11
CA GLY A 136 1.25 -28.74 9.56
C GLY A 136 0.66 -29.63 8.46
N SER A 137 0.50 -29.12 7.23
CA SER A 137 -0.11 -29.87 6.14
C SER A 137 0.91 -30.25 5.05
N GLU A 138 0.94 -31.52 4.69
CA GLU A 138 1.76 -32.09 3.60
C GLU A 138 1.17 -31.79 2.20
N ALA A 139 0.60 -30.60 2.00
CA ALA A 139 0.10 -30.21 0.69
C ALA A 139 1.27 -29.66 -0.16
N PRO A 140 1.44 -30.08 -1.44
CA PRO A 140 2.48 -29.55 -2.31
C PRO A 140 2.38 -28.02 -2.38
N GLY A 141 3.51 -27.30 -2.38
CA GLY A 141 3.59 -25.84 -2.17
C GLY A 141 2.56 -25.01 -2.97
N ASN A 142 2.26 -25.38 -4.22
CA ASN A 142 1.27 -24.67 -5.05
C ASN A 142 -0.18 -24.81 -4.56
N ALA A 143 -0.55 -25.89 -3.87
CA ALA A 143 -1.88 -26.04 -3.29
C ALA A 143 -2.08 -25.18 -2.03
N GLN A 144 -1.02 -24.98 -1.25
CA GLN A 144 -1.07 -24.11 -0.06
C GLN A 144 -1.16 -22.64 -0.45
N LEU A 145 -0.36 -22.20 -1.43
CA LEU A 145 -0.41 -20.83 -1.94
C LEU A 145 -1.78 -20.49 -2.55
N ARG A 146 -2.38 -21.43 -3.30
CA ARG A 146 -3.74 -21.26 -3.83
C ARG A 146 -4.78 -21.12 -2.73
N ARG A 147 -4.68 -21.91 -1.66
CA ARG A 147 -5.59 -21.78 -0.51
C ARG A 147 -5.39 -20.44 0.19
N ALA A 148 -4.15 -20.04 0.47
CA ALA A 148 -3.85 -18.75 1.07
C ALA A 148 -4.44 -17.60 0.26
N PHE A 149 -4.28 -17.63 -1.07
CA PHE A 149 -4.87 -16.64 -1.96
C PHE A 149 -6.40 -16.62 -1.86
N ASN A 150 -7.06 -17.77 -2.04
CA ASN A 150 -8.52 -17.84 -1.99
C ASN A 150 -9.10 -17.38 -0.65
N TYR A 151 -8.37 -17.57 0.46
CA TYR A 151 -8.79 -17.08 1.78
C TYR A 151 -8.50 -15.59 1.99
N ALA A 152 -7.34 -15.11 1.57
CA ALA A 152 -6.97 -13.69 1.68
C ALA A 152 -8.01 -12.82 0.95
N PHE A 153 -8.40 -13.20 -0.27
CA PHE A 153 -9.33 -12.43 -1.10
C PHE A 153 -10.79 -12.86 -0.99
N ALA A 154 -11.14 -13.65 0.03
CA ALA A 154 -12.52 -14.01 0.27
C ALA A 154 -13.43 -12.76 0.26
N THR A 155 -14.57 -12.84 -0.44
CA THR A 155 -15.50 -11.71 -0.60
C THR A 155 -15.78 -11.02 0.74
N GLY A 156 -15.62 -9.71 0.75
CA GLY A 156 -15.71 -8.89 1.96
C GLY A 156 -14.38 -8.49 2.56
N ALA A 157 -13.25 -9.10 2.15
CA ALA A 157 -11.91 -8.67 2.53
C ALA A 157 -11.67 -7.20 2.15
N ILE A 158 -10.86 -6.49 2.93
CA ILE A 158 -10.46 -5.12 2.64
C ILE A 158 -9.06 -5.14 2.06
N LEU A 159 -8.93 -4.60 0.86
CA LEU A 159 -7.65 -4.42 0.18
C LEU A 159 -7.24 -2.96 0.27
N THR A 160 -6.00 -2.70 0.65
CA THR A 160 -5.39 -1.37 0.71
C THR A 160 -4.13 -1.33 -0.13
N ILE A 161 -4.00 -0.34 -1.00
CA ILE A 161 -2.77 -0.03 -1.75
C ILE A 161 -2.09 1.15 -1.05
N PRO A 162 -1.04 0.93 -0.23
CA PRO A 162 -0.24 2.02 0.29
C PRO A 162 0.53 2.72 -0.84
N TYR A 163 0.54 4.04 -0.82
CA TYR A 163 1.26 4.85 -1.82
C TYR A 163 2.56 5.40 -1.26
N SER A 164 3.58 5.36 -2.12
CA SER A 164 4.89 5.95 -1.87
C SER A 164 5.23 6.97 -2.93
N TYR A 165 5.95 8.02 -2.54
CA TYR A 165 6.34 9.14 -3.39
C TYR A 165 7.81 9.44 -3.20
N HIS A 166 8.45 9.95 -4.25
CA HIS A 166 9.79 10.52 -4.20
C HIS A 166 9.86 11.74 -5.11
N GLY A 167 10.63 12.75 -4.70
CA GLY A 167 10.80 13.93 -5.52
C GLY A 167 11.84 14.89 -4.98
N ARG A 168 12.08 15.94 -5.76
CA ARG A 168 12.89 17.10 -5.37
C ARG A 168 11.98 18.33 -5.42
N PRO A 169 11.98 19.18 -4.39
CA PRO A 169 11.24 20.43 -4.45
C PRO A 169 11.86 21.35 -5.52
N ASP A 170 11.02 22.09 -6.23
CA ASP A 170 11.41 23.10 -7.22
C ASP A 170 11.96 24.37 -6.56
#